data_AF-D1AGN5-F1
#
_entry.id   AF-D1AGN5-F1
#
_cell.length_a   1.000
_cell.length_b   1.000
_cell.length_c   1.000
_cell.angle_alpha   90.00
_cell.angle_beta   90.00
_cell.angle_gamma   90.00
#
_symmetry.space_group_name_H-M   'P 1'
#
loop_
_entity.id
_entity.type
_entity.pdbx_description
1 polymer ?
#
loop_
_entity_poly.entity_id
_entity_poly.type
_entity_poly.pdbx_seq_one_letter_code
_entity_poly.pdbx_strand_id
1 'polypeptide(L)' 'MKKSKNMKPEEAAKIMEKDVMFVRKGLQRGTLPFGYAVLTQTNPDRWSYHISRKQFEEYIGEID' A
#
# COMPACT_ATOMS: atom_id res chain seq x y z
N MET A 1 -9.10 -16.95 9.60
CA MET A 1 -8.12 -16.87 8.49
C MET A 1 -6.97 -15.97 8.89
N LYS A 2 -5.72 -16.39 8.66
CA LYS A 2 -4.52 -15.59 8.98
C LYS A 2 -4.40 -14.45 7.96
N LYS A 3 -4.36 -13.19 8.40
CA LYS A 3 -4.15 -12.03 7.51
C LYS A 3 -2.79 -12.16 6.80
N SER A 4 -2.74 -11.85 5.50
CA SER A 4 -1.48 -11.84 4.72
C SER A 4 -0.53 -10.74 5.22
N LYS A 5 0.78 -11.01 5.25
CA LYS A 5 1.80 -10.01 5.59
C LYS A 5 1.85 -8.84 4.60
N ASN A 6 1.49 -9.09 3.34
CA ASN A 6 1.38 -8.09 2.28
C ASN A 6 -0.10 -7.74 2.02
N MET A 7 -0.38 -6.45 1.87
CA MET A 7 -1.72 -5.91 1.60
C MET A 7 -1.80 -5.35 0.17
N LYS A 8 -2.98 -5.41 -0.45
CA LYS A 8 -3.23 -4.82 -1.77
C LYS A 8 -3.59 -3.33 -1.64
N PRO A 9 -3.22 -2.47 -2.61
CA PRO A 9 -3.62 -1.05 -2.59
C PRO A 9 -5.13 -0.82 -2.45
N GLU A 10 -5.95 -1.68 -3.06
CA GLU A 10 -7.42 -1.60 -2.99
C GLU A 10 -7.96 -1.86 -1.56
N GLU A 11 -7.32 -2.77 -0.84
CA GLU A 11 -7.68 -3.07 0.56
C GLU A 11 -7.30 -1.90 1.47
N ALA A 12 -6.08 -1.37 1.33
CA ALA A 12 -5.62 -0.20 2.06
C ALA A 12 -6.51 1.02 1.82
N ALA A 13 -6.84 1.29 0.55
CA ALA A 13 -7.68 2.42 0.17
C ALA A 13 -9.08 2.33 0.79
N LYS A 14 -9.68 1.13 0.81
CA LYS A 14 -10.98 0.90 1.44
C LYS A 14 -10.95 1.20 2.94
N ILE A 15 -9.90 0.77 3.64
CA ILE A 15 -9.76 1.01 5.09
C ILE A 15 -9.51 2.49 5.40
N MET A 16 -8.74 3.19 4.56
CA MET A 16 -8.45 4.61 4.72
C MET A 16 -9.60 5.53 4.28
N GLU A 17 -10.68 4.98 3.72
CA GLU A 17 -11.76 5.75 3.05
C GLU A 17 -11.21 6.72 2.00
N LYS A 18 -10.24 6.25 1.20
CA LYS A 18 -9.61 7.02 0.12
C LYS A 18 -9.76 6.32 -1.22
N ASP A 19 -9.56 7.09 -2.29
CA ASP A 19 -9.45 6.53 -3.63
C ASP A 19 -8.19 5.65 -3.78
N VAL A 20 -8.28 4.59 -4.58
CA VAL A 20 -7.15 3.66 -4.81
C VAL A 20 -5.94 4.39 -5.41
N MET A 21 -6.15 5.44 -6.22
CA MET A 21 -5.07 6.26 -6.77
C MET A 21 -4.34 7.07 -5.71
N PHE A 22 -4.98 7.45 -4.60
CA PHE A 22 -4.29 8.09 -3.47
C PHE A 22 -3.21 7.15 -2.93
N VAL A 23 -3.55 5.89 -2.66
CA VAL A 23 -2.62 4.89 -2.15
C VAL A 23 -1.53 4.59 -3.19
N ARG A 24 -1.92 4.32 -4.45
CA ARG A 24 -0.95 4.03 -5.52
C ARG A 24 0.04 5.17 -5.72
N LYS A 25 -0.42 6.41 -5.85
CA LYS A 25 0.45 7.59 -6.04
C LYS A 25 1.30 7.86 -4.80
N GLY A 26 0.74 7.67 -3.61
CA GLY A 26 1.47 7.84 -2.36
C GLY A 26 2.65 6.86 -2.25
N LEU A 27 2.43 5.59 -2.61
CA LEU A 27 3.46 4.53 -2.64
C LEU A 27 4.50 4.77 -3.76
N GLN A 28 4.06 5.19 -4.94
CA GLN A 28 4.95 5.54 -6.06
C GLN A 28 5.88 6.71 -5.72
N ARG A 29 5.39 7.68 -4.95
CA ARG A 29 6.14 8.87 -4.54
C ARG A 29 6.92 8.68 -3.23
N GLY A 30 6.77 7.54 -2.56
CA GLY A 30 7.40 7.28 -1.26
C GLY A 30 6.87 8.16 -0.11
N THR A 31 5.64 8.68 -0.23
CA THR A 31 5.02 9.58 0.77
C THR A 31 4.21 8.85 1.84
N LEU A 32 3.88 7.57 1.61
CA LEU A 32 3.14 6.74 2.57
C LEU A 32 4.12 5.86 3.35
N PRO A 33 4.07 5.84 4.71
CA PRO A 33 5.11 5.21 5.54
C PRO A 33 4.97 3.69 5.71
N PHE A 34 4.04 3.05 5.00
CA PHE A 34 3.67 1.65 5.19
C PHE A 34 3.95 0.75 3.98
N GLY A 35 4.66 1.26 2.98
CA GLY A 35 4.94 0.49 1.77
C GLY A 35 5.64 1.29 0.69
N TYR A 36 5.84 0.67 -0.46
CA TYR A 36 6.44 1.29 -1.62
C TYR A 36 5.92 0.65 -2.92
N ALA A 37 6.14 1.34 -4.03
CA ALA A 37 5.89 0.80 -5.36
C ALA A 37 7.16 0.89 -6.21
N VAL A 38 7.38 -0.13 -7.05
CA VAL A 38 8.50 -0.17 -8.00
C VAL A 38 7.97 -0.34 -9.42
N LEU A 39 8.58 0.35 -10.37
CA LEU A 39 8.35 0.12 -11.79
C LEU A 39 8.86 -1.27 -12.18
N THR A 40 8.05 -2.01 -12.93
CA THR A 40 8.50 -3.31 -13.44
C THR A 40 9.47 -3.11 -14.60
N GLN A 41 10.57 -3.85 -14.61
CA GLN A 41 11.57 -3.75 -15.69
C GLN A 41 11.02 -4.21 -17.05
N THR A 42 9.99 -5.07 -17.05
CA THR A 42 9.40 -5.66 -18.25
C THR A 42 8.33 -4.79 -18.89
N ASN A 43 7.77 -3.82 -18.17
CA ASN A 43 6.78 -2.87 -18.71
C ASN A 43 6.83 -1.55 -17.91
N PRO A 44 7.22 -0.43 -18.54
CA PRO A 44 7.37 0.87 -17.87
C PRO A 44 6.06 1.48 -17.37
N ASP A 45 4.90 0.94 -17.77
CA ASP A 45 3.58 1.37 -17.31
C ASP A 45 3.03 0.51 -16.17
N ARG A 46 3.71 -0.60 -15.84
CA ARG A 46 3.31 -1.50 -14.75
C ARG A 46 4.10 -1.25 -13.49
N TRP A 47 3.37 -1.22 -12.38
CA TRP A 47 3.92 -1.04 -11.04
C TRP A 47 3.67 -2.29 -10.21
N SER A 48 4.69 -2.70 -9.46
CA SER A 48 4.57 -3.68 -8.39
C SER A 48 4.44 -2.96 -7.06
N TYR A 49 3.48 -3.36 -6.23
CA TYR A 49 3.18 -2.71 -4.95
C TYR A 49 3.49 -3.66 -3.80
N HIS A 50 4.12 -3.12 -2.76
CA HIS A 50 4.28 -3.78 -1.48
C HIS A 50 3.71 -2.88 -0.38
N ILE A 51 2.78 -3.42 0.42
CA ILE A 51 2.27 -2.75 1.62
C ILE A 51 2.49 -3.71 2.79
N SER A 52 3.28 -3.28 3.75
CA SER A 52 3.47 -4.00 5.01
C SER A 52 2.20 -3.84 5.83
N ARG A 53 1.46 -4.95 6.03
CA ARG A 53 0.21 -4.90 6.80
C ARG A 53 0.43 -4.35 8.22
N LYS A 54 1.54 -4.74 8.86
CA LYS A 54 1.88 -4.28 10.20
C LYS A 54 2.03 -2.75 10.25
N GLN A 55 2.86 -2.19 9.37
CA GLN A 55 3.09 -0.74 9.33
C GLN A 55 1.82 0.02 8.93
N PHE A 56 0.98 -0.58 8.10
CA PHE A 56 -0.31 0.01 7.73
C PHE A 56 -1.25 0.09 8.93
N GLU A 57 -1.40 -1.02 9.67
CA GLU A 57 -2.25 -1.09 10.88
C GLU A 57 -1.74 -0.12 11.97
N GLU A 58 -0.43 0.01 12.15
CA GLU A 58 0.19 1.03 13.02
C GLU A 58 -0.13 2.46 12.54
N TYR A 59 -0.04 2.74 11.23
CA TYR A 59 -0.26 4.08 10.66
C TYR A 59 -1.71 4.57 10.82
N ILE A 60 -2.70 3.68 10.72
CA ILE A 60 -4.11 4.04 10.86
C ILE A 60 -4.59 4.06 12.33
N GLY A 61 -3.73 3.71 13.28
CA GLY A 61 -4.05 3.67 14.71
C GLY A 61 -4.84 2.43 15.15
N GLU A 62 -4.68 1.29 14.47
CA GLU A 62 -5.30 0.02 14.86
C GLU A 62 -4.43 -0.82 15.81
N ILE A 63 -3.17 -0.44 16.02
CA ILE A 63 -2.26 -1.08 16.97
C ILE A 63 -1.79 0.00 17.95
N ASP A 64 -2.32 -0.06 19.18
CA ASP A 64 -1.80 0.62 20.37
C ASP A 64 -0.68 -0.21 21.04
#